data_AF-A0A9E1KXT3-F1
#
_entry.id   AF-A0A9E1KXT3-F1
#
_cell.length_a   1.000
_cell.length_b   1.000
_cell.length_c   1.000
_cell.angle_alpha   90.00
_cell.angle_beta   90.00
_cell.angle_gamma   90.00
#
_symmetry.space_group_name_H-M   'P 1'
#
loop_
_entity.id
_entity.type
_entity.pdbx_description
1 polymer ?
#
loop_
_entity_poly.entity_id
_entity_poly.type
_entity_poly.pdbx_seq_one_letter_code
_entity_poly.pdbx_strand_id
1 'polypeptide(L)'
;MSVPVQNLTNNQKVWYAHLVVAAILADDEIDMSETEFLKQVLTVVNDPHEKKKLMTFIGQKKSPPLTEPSDVKNETLAAIFIELVLIMISDLDFDTKEKDFLKSVANLFNLADNYYLAVIRWGMEGLEWKGSQEELFPSLPKNFQVPLDQLNAQQKLWYANVLISSIMCDGIIDKEEVSFIKMASSFIEDPREKQKLMAFVKNKMIPPLTAPPNIPPDILGQIYIDVMMTISADENISYKEQAFLKQLAGFCDFSSEKYDEILNWSNKGITWKQDKNSLITKCEFSKKVNNANNPTESSKNNSILERNVQCFVCKSEKKFKAFQLKPKTQKPDRNIFGIITYSESNEGYDQIDYNLVKIIVCPTCYFAATQKEMFKRSDKHKTPEMLRDTFCKSWKAGIEQRKKNIKGIEQELESLNRSLPTVFKTYQLAIATATGLAGANNDPDQKWMVVSLMLNLAEILSANGEQDKADQYLKQTAKKAEDVFKEAQSDAVSFKSARILLLIALYFNNIRTAGTYIDFIRDMAIRKMDTLDSADAMLLKKIHGETKKAVEDRSDFKKEKLTGFHTGI
;
A
#
# COMPACT_ATOMS: atom_id res chain seq x y z
N MET A 1 26.73 4.41 -2.54
CA MET A 1 25.56 3.51 -2.76
C MET A 1 25.47 2.50 -1.63
N SER A 2 24.27 2.24 -1.11
CA SER A 2 24.02 1.25 -0.05
C SER A 2 24.14 -0.20 -0.57
N VAL A 3 24.02 -0.37 -1.89
CA VAL A 3 24.01 -1.65 -2.58
C VAL A 3 25.45 -2.14 -2.79
N PRO A 4 25.81 -3.36 -2.39
CA PRO A 4 27.12 -3.94 -2.68
C PRO A 4 27.19 -4.41 -4.14
N VAL A 5 27.15 -3.48 -5.10
CA VAL A 5 27.08 -3.73 -6.55
C VAL A 5 28.23 -4.62 -7.04
N GLN A 6 29.39 -4.55 -6.40
CA GLN A 6 30.55 -5.40 -6.65
C GLN A 6 30.25 -6.91 -6.47
N ASN A 7 29.28 -7.25 -5.62
CA ASN A 7 28.89 -8.63 -5.34
C ASN A 7 27.86 -9.18 -6.34
N LEU A 8 27.33 -8.32 -7.23
CA LEU A 8 26.38 -8.73 -8.26
C LEU A 8 27.11 -9.32 -9.48
N THR A 9 26.54 -10.38 -10.05
CA THR A 9 26.96 -10.89 -11.37
C THR A 9 26.68 -9.87 -12.47
N ASN A 10 27.30 -10.03 -13.66
CA ASN A 10 27.03 -9.12 -14.78
C ASN A 10 25.53 -9.07 -15.16
N ASN A 11 24.84 -10.20 -15.12
CA ASN A 11 23.39 -10.24 -15.39
C ASN A 11 22.59 -9.51 -14.30
N GLN A 12 22.95 -9.70 -13.03
CA GLN A 12 22.33 -8.98 -11.92
C GLN A 12 22.61 -7.47 -11.97
N LYS A 13 23.79 -7.06 -12.43
CA LYS A 13 24.14 -5.64 -12.66
C LYS A 13 23.28 -5.02 -13.75
N VAL A 14 23.07 -5.73 -14.86
CA VAL A 14 22.15 -5.30 -15.93
C VAL A 14 20.72 -5.19 -15.39
N TRP A 15 20.25 -6.20 -14.67
CA TRP A 15 18.92 -6.21 -14.03
C TRP A 15 18.74 -5.05 -13.05
N TYR A 16 19.70 -4.82 -12.16
CA TYR A 16 19.71 -3.70 -11.22
C TYR A 16 19.65 -2.36 -11.96
N ALA A 17 20.41 -2.21 -13.05
CA ALA A 17 20.38 -1.00 -13.86
C ALA A 17 19.04 -0.76 -14.54
N HIS A 18 18.37 -1.81 -15.03
CA HIS A 18 17.00 -1.70 -15.55
C HIS A 18 16.03 -1.25 -14.45
N LEU A 19 16.19 -1.75 -13.23
CA LEU A 19 15.33 -1.42 -12.10
C LEU A 19 15.49 0.04 -11.64
N VAL A 20 16.73 0.54 -11.56
CA VAL A 20 17.00 1.95 -11.24
C VAL A 20 16.45 2.88 -12.32
N VAL A 21 16.66 2.56 -13.61
CA VAL A 21 16.08 3.34 -14.72
C VAL A 21 14.55 3.31 -14.70
N ALA A 22 13.95 2.18 -14.31
CA ALA A 22 12.51 2.09 -14.15
C ALA A 22 11.99 2.94 -12.97
N ALA A 23 12.76 3.06 -11.89
CA ALA A 23 12.40 3.89 -10.76
C ALA A 23 12.42 5.38 -11.10
N ILE A 24 13.48 5.84 -11.79
CA ILE A 24 13.64 7.22 -12.25
C ILE A 24 12.59 7.62 -13.31
N LEU A 25 11.99 6.63 -14.00
CA LEU A 25 10.95 6.89 -15.00
C LEU A 25 9.55 6.60 -14.46
N ALA A 26 9.37 6.42 -13.15
CA ALA A 26 8.09 6.02 -12.57
C ALA A 26 7.02 7.11 -12.63
N ASP A 27 7.42 8.38 -12.54
CA ASP A 27 6.55 9.55 -12.53
C ASP A 27 6.41 10.23 -13.91
N ASP A 28 7.21 9.80 -14.90
CA ASP A 28 7.37 10.31 -16.28
C ASP A 28 8.24 11.59 -16.41
N GLU A 29 8.83 12.05 -15.30
CA GLU A 29 9.78 13.15 -15.26
C GLU A 29 11.20 12.61 -15.03
N ILE A 30 12.21 13.45 -15.25
CA ILE A 30 13.59 13.11 -14.89
C ILE A 30 14.15 14.38 -14.29
N ASP A 31 14.29 14.40 -12.97
CA ASP A 31 14.85 15.53 -12.26
C ASP A 31 16.38 15.56 -12.38
N MET A 32 16.94 16.75 -12.17
CA MET A 32 18.39 16.92 -12.14
C MET A 32 19.04 16.13 -10.99
N SER A 33 18.33 15.96 -9.87
CA SER A 33 18.76 15.13 -8.73
C SER A 33 18.90 13.64 -9.08
N GLU A 34 18.05 13.13 -9.99
CA GLU A 34 18.04 11.75 -10.45
C GLU A 34 19.11 11.44 -11.51
N THR A 35 19.55 12.48 -12.23
CA THR A 35 20.56 12.38 -13.30
C THR A 35 21.89 11.82 -12.78
N GLU A 36 22.22 12.06 -11.51
CA GLU A 36 23.43 11.51 -10.90
C GLU A 36 23.30 10.00 -10.66
N PHE A 37 22.15 9.52 -10.21
CA PHE A 37 21.86 8.09 -10.10
C PHE A 37 21.90 7.38 -11.46
N LEU A 38 21.39 8.03 -12.53
CA LEU A 38 21.52 7.54 -13.90
C LEU A 38 22.97 7.37 -14.32
N LYS A 39 23.82 8.38 -14.09
CA LYS A 39 25.25 8.28 -14.43
C LYS A 39 25.90 7.13 -13.67
N GLN A 40 25.68 7.05 -12.36
CA GLN A 40 26.25 6.01 -11.53
C GLN A 40 25.82 4.62 -12.02
N VAL A 41 24.53 4.39 -12.27
CA VAL A 41 24.05 3.08 -12.67
C VAL A 41 24.50 2.67 -14.08
N LEU A 42 24.72 3.62 -14.99
CA LEU A 42 25.28 3.33 -16.32
C LEU A 42 26.76 2.91 -16.26
N THR A 43 27.50 3.27 -15.20
CA THR A 43 28.87 2.76 -14.99
C THR A 43 28.89 1.31 -14.51
N VAL A 44 27.82 0.85 -13.88
CA VAL A 44 27.69 -0.52 -13.34
C VAL A 44 27.56 -1.57 -14.44
N VAL A 45 26.95 -1.20 -15.56
CA VAL A 45 26.82 -2.07 -16.74
C VAL A 45 28.13 -2.08 -17.51
N ASN A 46 28.65 -3.25 -17.87
CA ASN A 46 29.88 -3.35 -18.69
C ASN A 46 29.57 -3.53 -20.18
N ASP A 47 28.44 -4.16 -20.52
CA ASP A 47 28.06 -4.45 -21.90
C ASP A 47 27.58 -3.17 -22.62
N PRO A 48 28.27 -2.73 -23.70
CA PRO A 48 27.86 -1.57 -24.47
C PRO A 48 26.46 -1.68 -25.11
N HIS A 49 26.02 -2.89 -25.44
CA HIS A 49 24.70 -3.12 -26.03
C HIS A 49 23.59 -2.89 -25.01
N GLU A 50 23.76 -3.40 -23.78
CA GLU A 50 22.82 -3.17 -22.69
C GLU A 50 22.80 -1.71 -22.24
N LYS A 51 23.95 -1.01 -22.23
CA LYS A 51 23.97 0.46 -22.05
C LYS A 51 23.13 1.17 -23.10
N LYS A 52 23.28 0.79 -24.37
CA LYS A 52 22.50 1.40 -25.46
C LYS A 52 21.00 1.18 -25.28
N LYS A 53 20.57 0.01 -24.80
CA LYS A 53 19.16 -0.27 -24.47
C LYS A 53 18.64 0.62 -23.34
N LEU A 54 19.38 0.74 -22.24
CA LEU A 54 19.03 1.64 -21.13
C LEU A 54 18.91 3.09 -21.60
N MET A 55 19.86 3.56 -22.40
CA MET A 55 19.80 4.90 -23.01
C MET A 55 18.58 5.07 -23.94
N THR A 56 18.14 4.01 -24.60
CA THR A 56 16.93 4.05 -25.43
C THR A 56 15.68 4.22 -24.58
N PHE A 57 15.56 3.50 -23.46
CA PHE A 57 14.44 3.66 -22.51
C PHE A 57 14.38 5.09 -21.95
N ILE A 58 15.53 5.63 -21.53
CA ILE A 58 15.65 7.01 -21.03
C ILE A 58 15.23 8.01 -22.11
N GLY A 59 15.79 7.91 -23.33
CA GLY A 59 15.46 8.82 -24.42
C GLY A 59 14.00 8.76 -24.90
N GLN A 60 13.34 7.61 -24.71
CA GLN A 60 11.93 7.41 -25.05
C GLN A 60 10.97 7.71 -23.90
N LYS A 61 11.49 8.03 -22.69
CA LYS A 61 10.70 8.12 -21.46
C LYS A 61 9.81 6.89 -21.24
N LYS A 62 10.35 5.70 -21.50
CA LYS A 62 9.62 4.44 -21.37
C LYS A 62 10.27 3.58 -20.31
N SER A 63 9.53 3.26 -19.25
CA SER A 63 10.02 2.38 -18.20
C SER A 63 10.43 1.00 -18.78
N PRO A 64 11.63 0.50 -18.44
CA PRO A 64 12.01 -0.88 -18.69
C PRO A 64 11.03 -1.86 -18.00
N PRO A 65 10.85 -3.08 -18.54
CA PRO A 65 10.00 -4.08 -17.90
C PRO A 65 10.62 -4.59 -16.59
N LEU A 66 9.79 -4.69 -15.55
CA LEU A 66 10.18 -5.29 -14.27
C LEU A 66 10.27 -6.82 -14.42
N THR A 67 11.38 -7.39 -13.97
CA THR A 67 11.65 -8.83 -14.04
C THR A 67 12.17 -9.35 -12.71
N GLU A 68 11.87 -10.61 -12.38
CA GLU A 68 12.31 -11.20 -11.12
C GLU A 68 13.85 -11.32 -11.06
N PRO A 69 14.47 -11.01 -9.91
CA PRO A 69 15.89 -11.24 -9.71
C PRO A 69 16.22 -12.75 -9.68
N SER A 70 17.22 -13.18 -10.45
CA SER A 70 17.80 -14.51 -10.31
C SER A 70 18.89 -14.51 -9.23
N ASP A 71 18.74 -15.36 -8.22
CA ASP A 71 19.75 -15.70 -7.21
C ASP A 71 20.40 -14.50 -6.48
N VAL A 72 19.62 -13.45 -6.18
CA VAL A 72 20.07 -12.33 -5.35
C VAL A 72 19.74 -12.61 -3.87
N LYS A 73 20.69 -12.37 -2.97
CA LYS A 73 20.48 -12.53 -1.52
C LYS A 73 19.43 -11.56 -0.99
N ASN A 74 18.69 -11.98 0.03
CA ASN A 74 17.64 -11.20 0.66
C ASN A 74 18.11 -9.82 1.16
N GLU A 75 19.27 -9.77 1.81
CA GLU A 75 19.86 -8.53 2.31
C GLU A 75 20.25 -7.59 1.15
N THR A 76 20.70 -8.16 0.03
CA THR A 76 20.99 -7.39 -1.18
C THR A 76 19.73 -6.86 -1.84
N LEU A 77 18.65 -7.65 -1.88
CA LEU A 77 17.33 -7.17 -2.34
C LEU A 77 16.78 -6.07 -1.45
N ALA A 78 16.92 -6.20 -0.13
CA ALA A 78 16.54 -5.16 0.83
C ALA A 78 17.33 -3.87 0.62
N ALA A 79 18.66 -3.97 0.45
CA ALA A 79 19.51 -2.82 0.15
C ALA A 79 19.16 -2.15 -1.18
N ILE A 80 18.87 -2.93 -2.22
CA ILE A 80 18.39 -2.41 -3.51
C ILE A 80 17.07 -1.68 -3.33
N PHE A 81 16.11 -2.28 -2.62
CA PHE A 81 14.81 -1.66 -2.39
C PHE A 81 14.92 -0.32 -1.65
N ILE A 82 15.79 -0.24 -0.64
CA ILE A 82 16.10 0.99 0.08
C ILE A 82 16.74 2.04 -0.84
N GLU A 83 17.64 1.63 -1.74
CA GLU A 83 18.24 2.54 -2.71
C GLU A 83 17.18 3.13 -3.67
N LEU A 84 16.21 2.32 -4.10
CA LEU A 84 15.09 2.83 -4.93
C LEU A 84 14.25 3.86 -4.18
N VAL A 85 14.01 3.66 -2.88
CA VAL A 85 13.32 4.64 -2.04
C VAL A 85 14.11 5.93 -1.95
N LEU A 86 15.45 5.87 -1.82
CA LEU A 86 16.31 7.07 -1.79
C LEU A 86 16.27 7.86 -3.10
N ILE A 87 16.19 7.17 -4.23
CA ILE A 87 16.04 7.78 -5.56
C ILE A 87 14.69 8.51 -5.64
N MET A 88 13.61 7.85 -5.25
CA MET A 88 12.23 8.37 -5.31
C MET A 88 11.86 9.42 -4.24
N ILE A 89 12.81 9.83 -3.42
CA ILE A 89 12.64 10.98 -2.50
C ILE A 89 13.73 12.03 -2.75
N SER A 90 14.43 11.93 -3.89
CA SER A 90 15.61 12.75 -4.19
C SER A 90 15.23 14.17 -4.61
N ASP A 91 14.07 14.33 -5.25
CA ASP A 91 13.46 15.58 -5.73
C ASP A 91 12.55 16.28 -4.71
N LEU A 92 12.35 15.67 -3.54
CA LEU A 92 11.45 16.12 -2.46
C LEU A 92 9.96 16.02 -2.78
N ASP A 93 9.59 15.31 -3.84
CA ASP A 93 8.23 14.81 -4.01
C ASP A 93 8.23 13.31 -3.66
N PHE A 94 7.07 12.78 -3.27
CA PHE A 94 6.92 11.33 -3.18
C PHE A 94 5.50 11.00 -3.58
N ASP A 95 5.31 10.88 -4.89
CA ASP A 95 4.00 10.91 -5.51
C ASP A 95 3.24 9.58 -5.35
N THR A 96 2.08 9.45 -5.99
CA THR A 96 1.32 8.18 -5.96
C THR A 96 1.88 7.13 -6.92
N LYS A 97 2.43 7.54 -8.08
CA LYS A 97 3.00 6.63 -9.08
C LYS A 97 4.27 5.95 -8.58
N GLU A 98 5.15 6.67 -7.91
CA GLU A 98 6.36 6.16 -7.26
C GLU A 98 6.02 5.18 -6.14
N LYS A 99 5.01 5.48 -5.32
CA LYS A 99 4.50 4.55 -4.29
C LYS A 99 3.94 3.27 -4.92
N ASP A 100 3.19 3.39 -6.00
CA ASP A 100 2.64 2.25 -6.75
C ASP A 100 3.76 1.42 -7.41
N PHE A 101 4.80 2.07 -7.93
CA PHE A 101 6.00 1.43 -8.43
C PHE A 101 6.73 0.66 -7.32
N LEU A 102 7.02 1.30 -6.19
CA LEU A 102 7.66 0.63 -5.05
C LEU A 102 6.82 -0.52 -4.52
N LYS A 103 5.48 -0.41 -4.53
CA LYS A 103 4.62 -1.53 -4.17
C LYS A 103 4.76 -2.69 -5.15
N SER A 104 4.87 -2.39 -6.45
CA SER A 104 5.10 -3.38 -7.49
C SER A 104 6.45 -4.08 -7.33
N VAL A 105 7.52 -3.33 -7.04
CA VAL A 105 8.84 -3.90 -6.77
C VAL A 105 8.86 -4.70 -5.47
N ALA A 106 8.19 -4.23 -4.42
CA ALA A 106 8.08 -4.97 -3.15
C ALA A 106 7.39 -6.32 -3.33
N ASN A 107 6.33 -6.36 -4.16
CA ASN A 107 5.66 -7.61 -4.53
C ASN A 107 6.60 -8.52 -5.35
N LEU A 108 7.34 -7.96 -6.30
CA LEU A 108 8.32 -8.68 -7.14
C LEU A 108 9.45 -9.28 -6.29
N PHE A 109 9.92 -8.55 -5.29
CA PHE A 109 10.94 -9.01 -4.34
C PHE A 109 10.36 -9.95 -3.28
N ASN A 110 9.03 -10.07 -3.23
CA ASN A 110 8.29 -10.83 -2.23
C ASN A 110 8.64 -10.37 -0.79
N LEU A 111 8.70 -9.05 -0.60
CA LEU A 111 8.84 -8.43 0.71
C LEU A 111 7.57 -8.66 1.56
N ALA A 112 7.72 -8.73 2.87
CA ALA A 112 6.58 -8.78 3.78
C ALA A 112 5.91 -7.39 3.86
N ASP A 113 4.57 -7.34 3.97
CA ASP A 113 3.84 -6.07 3.97
C ASP A 113 4.26 -5.13 5.12
N ASN A 114 4.51 -5.69 6.30
CA ASN A 114 5.02 -4.95 7.46
C ASN A 114 6.42 -4.39 7.22
N TYR A 115 7.30 -5.15 6.56
CA TYR A 115 8.63 -4.67 6.19
C TYR A 115 8.55 -3.56 5.13
N TYR A 116 7.73 -3.74 4.10
CA TYR A 116 7.46 -2.70 3.10
C TYR A 116 6.99 -1.41 3.77
N LEU A 117 5.99 -1.47 4.65
CA LEU A 117 5.49 -0.30 5.36
C LEU A 117 6.56 0.36 6.25
N ALA A 118 7.42 -0.43 6.89
CA ALA A 118 8.54 0.10 7.68
C ALA A 118 9.55 0.86 6.82
N VAL A 119 9.90 0.33 5.65
CA VAL A 119 10.82 1.01 4.71
C VAL A 119 10.19 2.26 4.12
N ILE A 120 8.90 2.24 3.76
CA ILE A 120 8.19 3.44 3.27
C ILE A 120 8.15 4.52 4.35
N ARG A 121 7.85 4.14 5.60
CA ARG A 121 7.90 5.08 6.72
C ARG A 121 9.28 5.70 6.89
N TRP A 122 10.34 4.89 6.82
CA TRP A 122 11.71 5.39 6.86
C TRP A 122 12.00 6.37 5.70
N GLY A 123 11.50 6.11 4.49
CA GLY A 123 11.59 7.05 3.38
C GLY A 123 10.88 8.38 3.65
N MET A 124 9.67 8.34 4.21
CA MET A 124 8.91 9.53 4.61
C MET A 124 9.62 10.35 5.70
N GLU A 125 10.23 9.69 6.69
CA GLU A 125 11.04 10.35 7.73
C GLU A 125 12.26 11.06 7.11
N GLY A 126 12.85 10.48 6.06
CA GLY A 126 13.91 11.11 5.27
C GLY A 126 13.44 12.33 4.49
N LEU A 127 12.25 12.25 3.90
CA LEU A 127 11.63 13.38 3.20
C LEU A 127 11.33 14.55 4.16
N GLU A 128 10.80 14.26 5.34
CA GLU A 128 10.59 15.25 6.41
C GLU A 128 11.90 15.91 6.86
N TRP A 129 12.95 15.10 7.07
CA TRP A 129 14.28 15.62 7.41
C TRP A 129 14.83 16.54 6.31
N LYS A 130 14.78 16.13 5.04
CA LYS A 130 15.22 16.98 3.93
C LYS A 130 14.36 18.24 3.82
N GLY A 131 13.05 18.13 3.99
CA GLY A 131 12.13 19.27 3.98
C GLY A 131 12.42 20.29 5.09
N SER A 132 12.82 19.82 6.29
CA SER A 132 13.21 20.71 7.41
C SER A 132 14.44 21.58 7.11
N GLN A 133 15.16 21.32 6.02
CA GLN A 133 16.24 22.18 5.54
C GLN A 133 15.74 23.58 5.16
N GLU A 134 14.48 23.73 4.73
CA GLU A 134 13.86 25.03 4.46
C GLU A 134 13.80 25.90 5.75
N GLU A 135 13.70 25.29 6.93
CA GLU A 135 13.70 26.00 8.21
C GLU A 135 15.09 26.57 8.55
N LEU A 136 16.16 25.88 8.12
CA LEU A 136 17.52 26.35 8.30
C LEU A 136 17.79 27.57 7.42
N PHE A 137 17.26 27.58 6.20
CA PHE A 137 17.50 28.65 5.25
C PHE A 137 16.24 28.99 4.43
N PRO A 138 15.30 29.75 4.99
CA PRO A 138 14.00 30.02 4.36
C PRO A 138 14.07 30.80 3.05
N SER A 139 15.17 31.51 2.80
CA SER A 139 15.40 32.30 1.59
C SER A 139 15.96 31.48 0.42
N LEU A 140 16.34 30.21 0.64
CA LEU A 140 16.99 29.40 -0.38
C LEU A 140 15.99 28.64 -1.28
N PRO A 141 16.32 28.45 -2.56
CA PRO A 141 15.57 27.59 -3.45
C PRO A 141 15.59 26.14 -2.99
N LYS A 142 14.47 25.43 -3.21
CA LYS A 142 14.21 24.07 -2.71
C LYS A 142 15.18 22.99 -3.17
N ASN A 143 15.84 23.19 -4.31
CA ASN A 143 16.80 22.22 -4.84
C ASN A 143 18.21 22.38 -4.23
N PHE A 144 18.46 23.47 -3.48
CA PHE A 144 19.70 23.79 -2.75
C PHE A 144 21.01 23.60 -3.52
N GLN A 145 20.94 23.53 -4.84
CA GLN A 145 22.12 23.45 -5.69
C GLN A 145 22.80 24.81 -5.76
N VAL A 146 24.12 24.78 -5.71
CA VAL A 146 24.94 25.97 -5.91
C VAL A 146 24.81 26.43 -7.37
N PRO A 147 24.31 27.65 -7.64
CA PRO A 147 24.09 28.17 -8.99
C PRO A 147 25.44 28.57 -9.60
N LEU A 148 26.16 27.60 -10.17
CA LEU A 148 27.48 27.81 -10.75
C LEU A 148 27.48 28.86 -11.87
N ASP A 149 26.36 29.06 -12.55
CA ASP A 149 26.15 30.09 -13.57
C ASP A 149 26.12 31.52 -13.00
N GLN A 150 25.76 31.68 -11.73
CA GLN A 150 25.78 32.97 -11.03
C GLN A 150 27.14 33.30 -10.41
N LEU A 151 28.06 32.33 -10.36
CA LEU A 151 29.40 32.52 -9.83
C LEU A 151 30.37 32.99 -10.92
N ASN A 152 31.17 34.02 -10.60
CA ASN A 152 32.30 34.41 -11.45
C ASN A 152 33.50 33.42 -11.29
N ALA A 153 34.52 33.55 -12.13
CA ALA A 153 35.68 32.65 -12.13
C ALA A 153 36.40 32.57 -10.77
N GLN A 154 36.52 33.69 -10.05
CA GLN A 154 37.16 33.73 -8.73
C GLN A 154 36.32 33.03 -7.67
N GLN A 155 34.99 33.20 -7.72
CA GLN A 155 34.05 32.53 -6.82
C GLN A 155 33.98 31.02 -7.08
N LYS A 156 33.95 30.59 -8.35
CA LYS A 156 34.04 29.18 -8.73
C LYS A 156 35.34 28.53 -8.25
N LEU A 157 36.46 29.24 -8.39
CA LEU A 157 37.75 28.78 -7.87
C LEU A 157 37.73 28.64 -6.34
N TRP A 158 37.19 29.63 -5.63
CA TRP A 158 37.06 29.56 -4.18
C TRP A 158 36.20 28.37 -3.75
N TYR A 159 35.03 28.20 -4.37
CA TYR A 159 34.15 27.07 -4.08
C TYR A 159 34.82 25.71 -4.35
N ALA A 160 35.53 25.57 -5.48
CA ALA A 160 36.30 24.36 -5.78
C ALA A 160 37.41 24.09 -4.76
N ASN A 161 38.07 25.15 -4.24
CA ASN A 161 39.02 25.00 -3.14
C ASN A 161 38.33 24.47 -1.88
N VAL A 162 37.18 25.03 -1.50
CA VAL A 162 36.43 24.59 -0.31
C VAL A 162 36.04 23.11 -0.41
N LEU A 163 35.48 22.67 -1.54
CA LEU A 163 35.11 21.26 -1.75
C LEU A 163 36.30 20.31 -1.71
N ILE A 164 37.43 20.70 -2.31
CA ILE A 164 38.65 19.87 -2.27
C ILE A 164 39.24 19.85 -0.86
N SER A 165 39.23 20.99 -0.14
CA SER A 165 39.66 21.04 1.25
C SER A 165 38.78 20.19 2.17
N SER A 166 37.46 20.15 1.93
CA SER A 166 36.54 19.33 2.73
C SER A 166 36.80 17.84 2.52
N ILE A 167 36.95 17.40 1.27
CA ILE A 167 37.30 16.01 0.93
C ILE A 167 38.65 15.62 1.54
N MET A 168 39.64 16.52 1.50
CA MET A 168 40.99 16.22 1.98
C MET A 168 41.15 16.32 3.52
N CYS A 169 40.08 16.57 4.29
CA CYS A 169 40.16 16.76 5.74
C CYS A 169 40.69 15.54 6.50
N ASP A 170 40.40 14.34 6.02
CA ASP A 170 40.82 13.07 6.62
C ASP A 170 42.24 12.64 6.16
N GLY A 171 42.71 13.17 5.03
CA GLY A 171 44.03 12.93 4.43
C GLY A 171 44.11 11.67 3.57
N ILE A 172 42.98 10.98 3.34
CA ILE A 172 42.87 9.81 2.49
C ILE A 172 41.99 10.23 1.29
N ILE A 173 42.28 9.67 0.10
CA ILE A 173 41.45 9.93 -1.08
C ILE A 173 41.06 8.58 -1.67
N ASP A 174 39.80 8.25 -1.60
CA ASP A 174 39.21 7.05 -2.18
C ASP A 174 38.75 7.27 -3.64
N LYS A 175 38.16 6.23 -4.23
CA LYS A 175 37.74 6.27 -5.64
C LYS A 175 36.52 7.17 -5.89
N GLU A 176 35.64 7.29 -4.91
CA GLU A 176 34.42 8.10 -5.00
C GLU A 176 34.79 9.58 -4.85
N GLU A 177 35.72 9.90 -3.94
CA GLU A 177 36.28 11.24 -3.72
C GLU A 177 37.04 11.78 -4.94
N VAL A 178 37.72 10.92 -5.70
CA VAL A 178 38.34 11.30 -6.99
C VAL A 178 37.30 11.84 -7.98
N SER A 179 36.07 11.35 -7.95
CA SER A 179 35.00 11.84 -8.83
C SER A 179 34.54 13.24 -8.43
N PHE A 180 34.40 13.51 -7.13
CA PHE A 180 34.10 14.84 -6.59
C PHE A 180 35.21 15.84 -6.86
N ILE A 181 36.48 15.45 -6.71
CA ILE A 181 37.63 16.29 -7.06
C ILE A 181 37.59 16.67 -8.55
N LYS A 182 37.28 15.72 -9.45
CA LYS A 182 37.13 16.00 -10.88
C LYS A 182 35.96 16.94 -11.15
N MET A 183 34.84 16.76 -10.46
CA MET A 183 33.67 17.64 -10.54
C MET A 183 34.04 19.07 -10.12
N ALA A 184 34.58 19.26 -8.91
CA ALA A 184 35.02 20.57 -8.40
C ALA A 184 35.98 21.28 -9.36
N SER A 185 36.86 20.51 -9.98
CA SER A 185 37.86 21.01 -10.94
C SER A 185 37.31 21.30 -12.32
N SER A 186 36.10 20.86 -12.63
CA SER A 186 35.40 21.20 -13.86
C SER A 186 34.85 22.63 -13.83
N PHE A 187 34.66 23.20 -12.63
CA PHE A 187 34.18 24.57 -12.45
C PHE A 187 35.25 25.61 -12.82
N ILE A 188 36.53 25.20 -12.87
CA ILE A 188 37.67 26.08 -13.05
C ILE A 188 38.01 26.17 -14.54
N GLU A 189 37.84 27.36 -15.10
CA GLU A 189 38.13 27.66 -16.51
C GLU A 189 39.63 27.81 -16.77
N ASP A 190 40.39 28.43 -15.84
CA ASP A 190 41.83 28.64 -16.00
C ASP A 190 42.63 27.33 -15.75
N PRO A 191 43.32 26.79 -16.77
CA PRO A 191 44.14 25.59 -16.62
C PRO A 191 45.26 25.72 -15.58
N ARG A 192 45.79 26.92 -15.35
CA ARG A 192 46.87 27.17 -14.39
C ARG A 192 46.36 27.04 -12.95
N GLU A 193 45.21 27.62 -12.65
CA GLU A 193 44.57 27.50 -11.34
C GLU A 193 44.12 26.06 -11.08
N LYS A 194 43.60 25.38 -12.10
CA LYS A 194 43.30 23.95 -12.04
C LYS A 194 44.54 23.11 -11.73
N GLN A 195 45.68 23.43 -12.34
CA GLN A 195 46.94 22.73 -12.08
C GLN A 195 47.47 22.99 -10.66
N LYS A 196 47.36 24.22 -10.15
CA LYS A 196 47.73 24.56 -8.77
C LYS A 196 46.87 23.79 -7.77
N LEU A 197 45.56 23.76 -7.98
CA LEU A 197 44.64 23.04 -7.11
C LEU A 197 44.89 21.53 -7.13
N MET A 198 45.16 20.96 -8.31
CA MET A 198 45.58 19.56 -8.46
C MET A 198 46.93 19.26 -7.81
N ALA A 199 47.82 20.24 -7.67
CA ALA A 199 49.09 20.05 -6.98
C ALA A 199 48.89 19.80 -5.49
N PHE A 200 47.90 20.45 -4.85
CA PHE A 200 47.52 20.15 -3.46
C PHE A 200 47.10 18.69 -3.30
N VAL A 201 46.18 18.22 -4.15
CA VAL A 201 45.70 16.83 -4.18
C VAL A 201 46.86 15.84 -4.37
N LYS A 202 47.72 16.06 -5.38
CA LYS A 202 48.87 15.18 -5.67
C LYS A 202 49.87 15.10 -4.53
N ASN A 203 50.09 16.21 -3.83
CA ASN A 203 51.03 16.29 -2.71
C ASN A 203 50.38 15.96 -1.36
N LYS A 204 49.10 15.55 -1.32
CA LYS A 204 48.33 15.28 -0.10
C LYS A 204 48.34 16.45 0.89
N MET A 205 48.26 17.67 0.35
CA MET A 205 48.17 18.90 1.13
C MET A 205 46.77 19.48 1.02
N ILE A 206 46.19 19.93 2.13
CA ILE A 206 44.87 20.57 2.16
C ILE A 206 45.03 22.00 1.61
N PRO A 207 44.26 22.41 0.58
CA PRO A 207 44.23 23.80 0.16
C PRO A 207 43.82 24.72 1.32
N PRO A 208 44.47 25.88 1.50
CA PRO A 208 44.14 26.76 2.61
C PRO A 208 42.73 27.33 2.47
N LEU A 209 41.96 27.26 3.56
CA LEU A 209 40.64 27.90 3.61
C LEU A 209 40.81 29.41 3.72
N THR A 210 40.11 30.16 2.87
CA THR A 210 40.21 31.63 2.78
C THR A 210 38.82 32.26 2.82
N ALA A 211 38.73 33.57 3.05
CA ALA A 211 37.46 34.29 3.03
C ALA A 211 36.81 34.27 1.64
N PRO A 212 35.48 34.18 1.55
CA PRO A 212 34.76 34.12 0.27
C PRO A 212 34.90 35.43 -0.52
N PRO A 213 35.10 35.36 -1.85
CA PRO A 213 35.25 36.55 -2.69
C PRO A 213 33.87 37.16 -3.02
N ASN A 214 33.30 37.91 -2.07
CA ASN A 214 32.03 38.65 -2.21
C ASN A 214 30.88 37.78 -2.76
N ILE A 215 30.72 36.57 -2.22
CA ILE A 215 29.60 35.68 -2.58
C ILE A 215 28.36 36.13 -1.79
N PRO A 216 27.18 36.24 -2.42
CA PRO A 216 25.94 36.56 -1.73
C PRO A 216 25.65 35.58 -0.57
N PRO A 217 25.09 36.05 0.57
CA PRO A 217 24.82 35.20 1.74
C PRO A 217 23.98 33.96 1.42
N ASP A 218 22.98 34.08 0.54
CA ASP A 218 22.14 32.94 0.13
C ASP A 218 22.97 31.86 -0.59
N ILE A 219 23.85 32.25 -1.52
CA ILE A 219 24.72 31.31 -2.24
C ILE A 219 25.77 30.71 -1.28
N LEU A 220 26.25 31.48 -0.29
CA LEU A 220 27.11 30.94 0.76
C LEU A 220 26.40 29.89 1.62
N GLY A 221 25.12 30.08 1.93
CA GLY A 221 24.28 29.08 2.59
C GLY A 221 24.19 27.78 1.81
N GLN A 222 23.98 27.85 0.48
CA GLN A 222 23.95 26.67 -0.38
C GLN A 222 25.30 25.96 -0.45
N ILE A 223 26.40 26.71 -0.60
CA ILE A 223 27.76 26.17 -0.60
C ILE A 223 28.05 25.46 0.73
N TYR A 224 27.66 26.06 1.86
CA TYR A 224 27.86 25.45 3.17
C TYR A 224 27.11 24.14 3.33
N ILE A 225 25.84 24.09 2.89
CA ILE A 225 25.05 22.86 2.91
C ILE A 225 25.65 21.81 1.97
N ASP A 226 26.05 22.16 0.75
CA ASP A 226 26.66 21.20 -0.18
C ASP A 226 27.95 20.59 0.39
N VAL A 227 28.78 21.41 1.02
CA VAL A 227 29.99 20.94 1.73
C VAL A 227 29.64 20.05 2.91
N MET A 228 28.62 20.40 3.71
CA MET A 228 28.15 19.57 4.82
C MET A 228 27.63 18.21 4.33
N MET A 229 26.88 18.20 3.23
CA MET A 229 26.36 16.98 2.62
C MET A 229 27.47 16.11 2.01
N THR A 230 28.52 16.75 1.48
CA THR A 230 29.72 16.08 0.99
C THR A 230 30.50 15.43 2.12
N ILE A 231 30.76 16.16 3.22
CA ILE A 231 31.47 15.63 4.39
C ILE A 231 30.69 14.48 5.05
N SER A 232 29.37 14.62 5.19
CA SER A 232 28.52 13.60 5.82
C SER A 232 28.10 12.46 4.88
N ALA A 233 28.71 12.36 3.70
CA ALA A 233 28.37 11.36 2.70
C ALA A 233 28.66 9.91 3.17
N ASP A 234 29.70 9.74 3.99
CA ASP A 234 30.10 8.47 4.59
C ASP A 234 29.29 8.10 5.85
N GLU A 235 28.25 8.88 6.16
CA GLU A 235 27.39 8.72 7.34
C GLU A 235 28.14 8.93 8.67
N ASN A 236 29.17 9.76 8.69
CA ASN A 236 29.90 10.15 9.89
C ASN A 236 30.42 11.60 9.78
N ILE A 237 30.77 12.23 10.90
CA ILE A 237 31.51 13.50 10.89
C ILE A 237 32.55 13.44 12.00
N SER A 238 33.82 13.34 11.62
CA SER A 238 34.96 13.33 12.52
C SER A 238 35.20 14.69 13.19
N TYR A 239 36.00 14.70 14.24
CA TYR A 239 36.39 15.94 14.93
C TYR A 239 37.09 16.94 13.99
N LYS A 240 37.90 16.46 13.03
CA LYS A 240 38.60 17.32 12.07
C LYS A 240 37.62 18.00 11.11
N GLU A 241 36.62 17.26 10.63
CA GLU A 241 35.58 17.78 9.75
C GLU A 241 34.67 18.76 10.47
N GLN A 242 34.32 18.49 11.74
CA GLN A 242 33.59 19.47 12.56
C GLN A 242 34.40 20.76 12.74
N ALA A 243 35.70 20.67 12.98
CA ALA A 243 36.58 21.84 13.09
C ALA A 243 36.66 22.62 11.77
N PHE A 244 36.75 21.92 10.63
CA PHE A 244 36.72 22.52 9.30
C PHE A 244 35.38 23.23 9.03
N LEU A 245 34.26 22.56 9.28
CA LEU A 245 32.92 23.12 9.13
C LEU A 245 32.72 24.35 10.01
N LYS A 246 33.23 24.32 11.25
CA LYS A 246 33.17 25.47 12.16
C LYS A 246 34.01 26.65 11.66
N GLN A 247 35.15 26.39 11.06
CA GLN A 247 35.96 27.42 10.42
C GLN A 247 35.26 28.01 9.19
N LEU A 248 34.67 27.16 8.35
CA LEU A 248 33.91 27.59 7.17
C LEU A 248 32.67 28.41 7.57
N ALA A 249 31.95 28.00 8.62
CA ALA A 249 30.80 28.73 9.15
C ALA A 249 31.18 30.17 9.57
N GLY A 250 32.37 30.35 10.14
CA GLY A 250 32.92 31.67 10.44
C GLY A 250 33.18 32.53 9.20
N PHE A 251 33.56 31.93 8.06
CA PHE A 251 33.70 32.64 6.79
C PHE A 251 32.35 32.91 6.10
N CYS A 252 31.30 32.19 6.46
CA CYS A 252 29.93 32.41 6.01
C CYS A 252 29.14 33.38 6.92
N ASP A 253 29.78 33.98 7.92
CA ASP A 253 29.17 34.85 8.95
C ASP A 253 28.02 34.18 9.73
N PHE A 254 28.09 32.86 9.93
CA PHE A 254 27.11 32.14 10.74
C PHE A 254 27.39 32.33 12.23
N SER A 255 26.34 32.56 13.02
CA SER A 255 26.44 32.53 14.48
C SER A 255 26.76 31.11 14.97
N SER A 256 27.31 31.00 16.18
CA SER A 256 27.53 29.68 16.80
C SER A 256 26.23 28.89 16.96
N GLU A 257 25.14 29.58 17.30
CA GLU A 257 23.80 29.00 17.38
C GLU A 257 23.36 28.43 16.02
N LYS A 258 23.58 29.18 14.93
CA LYS A 258 23.22 28.72 13.58
C LYS A 258 24.06 27.52 13.14
N TYR A 259 25.35 27.53 13.46
CA TYR A 259 26.23 26.38 13.24
C TYR A 259 25.72 25.13 13.98
N ASP A 260 25.35 25.26 15.25
CA ASP A 260 24.85 24.15 16.06
C ASP A 260 23.51 23.61 15.53
N GLU A 261 22.61 24.49 15.05
CA GLU A 261 21.37 24.09 14.36
C GLU A 261 21.64 23.24 13.11
N ILE A 262 22.54 23.70 12.23
CA ILE A 262 22.86 22.98 10.98
C ILE A 262 23.57 21.65 11.28
N LEU A 263 24.48 21.63 12.27
CA LEU A 263 25.16 20.41 12.70
C LEU A 263 24.17 19.39 13.29
N ASN A 264 23.21 19.84 14.10
CA ASN A 264 22.15 18.98 14.63
C ASN A 264 21.27 18.41 13.50
N TRP A 265 20.88 19.24 12.53
CA TRP A 265 20.16 18.78 11.35
C TRP A 265 20.94 17.73 10.55
N SER A 266 22.24 17.94 10.34
CA SER A 266 23.09 16.97 9.65
C SER A 266 23.20 15.64 10.41
N ASN A 267 23.37 15.69 11.74
CA ASN A 267 23.41 14.50 12.60
C ASN A 267 22.09 13.71 12.60
N LYS A 268 20.93 14.39 12.52
CA LYS A 268 19.64 13.72 12.33
C LYS A 268 19.62 12.95 11.01
N GLY A 269 20.09 13.58 9.92
CA GLY A 269 20.22 12.94 8.61
C GLY A 269 21.14 11.74 8.60
N ILE A 270 22.30 11.83 9.29
CA ILE A 270 23.22 10.72 9.46
C ILE A 270 22.55 9.56 10.20
N THR A 271 21.89 9.85 11.33
CA THR A 271 21.19 8.84 12.12
C THR A 271 20.13 8.13 11.28
N TRP A 272 19.32 8.90 10.56
CA TRP A 272 18.32 8.38 9.63
C TRP A 272 18.93 7.49 8.53
N LYS A 273 20.03 7.93 7.90
CA LYS A 273 20.75 7.11 6.89
C LYS A 273 21.25 5.80 7.51
N GLN A 274 21.81 5.84 8.71
CA GLN A 274 22.32 4.65 9.41
C GLN A 274 21.22 3.66 9.80
N ASP A 275 20.00 4.13 10.11
CA ASP A 275 18.85 3.27 10.45
C ASP A 275 18.48 2.27 9.35
N LYS A 276 18.84 2.57 8.09
CA LYS A 276 18.68 1.65 6.96
C LYS A 276 19.41 0.32 7.19
N ASN A 277 20.53 0.32 7.92
CA ASN A 277 21.29 -0.90 8.21
C ASN A 277 20.48 -1.88 9.07
N SER A 278 19.68 -1.37 10.01
CA SER A 278 18.74 -2.18 10.79
C SER A 278 17.62 -2.74 9.90
N LEU A 279 17.10 -1.94 8.95
CA LEU A 279 16.10 -2.40 7.99
C LEU A 279 16.65 -3.51 7.06
N ILE A 280 17.86 -3.33 6.52
CA ILE A 280 18.54 -4.34 5.70
C ILE A 280 18.74 -5.64 6.49
N THR A 281 19.22 -5.54 7.73
CA THR A 281 19.53 -6.71 8.57
C THR A 281 18.28 -7.45 9.03
N LYS A 282 17.21 -6.72 9.34
CA LYS A 282 15.91 -7.26 9.78
C LYS A 282 14.93 -7.42 8.62
N CYS A 283 15.44 -7.54 7.39
CA CYS A 283 14.60 -7.66 6.22
C CYS A 283 13.66 -8.86 6.34
N GLU A 284 12.36 -8.61 6.21
CA GLU A 284 11.36 -9.67 6.24
C GLU A 284 10.84 -9.89 4.83
N PHE A 285 11.04 -11.11 4.35
CA PHE A 285 10.44 -11.57 3.12
C PHE A 285 9.17 -12.33 3.49
N SER A 286 8.12 -12.09 2.71
CA SER A 286 6.93 -12.93 2.75
C SER A 286 7.42 -14.37 2.61
N LYS A 287 7.07 -15.26 3.55
CA LYS A 287 7.47 -16.67 3.46
C LYS A 287 7.09 -17.14 2.05
N LYS A 288 8.05 -17.59 1.24
CA LYS A 288 7.76 -18.31 0.00
C LYS A 288 6.90 -19.51 0.40
N VAL A 289 5.59 -19.32 0.38
CA VAL A 289 4.63 -20.40 0.51
C VAL A 289 4.78 -21.12 -0.81
N ASN A 290 5.32 -22.34 -0.78
CA ASN A 290 5.34 -23.23 -1.94
C ASN A 290 4.05 -23.04 -2.74
N ASN A 291 4.23 -22.67 -4.01
CA ASN A 291 3.24 -22.13 -4.96
C ASN A 291 2.10 -23.10 -5.34
N ALA A 292 1.72 -24.03 -4.46
CA ALA A 292 0.54 -24.89 -4.61
C ALA A 292 -0.73 -24.26 -4.00
N ASN A 293 -0.61 -23.14 -3.28
CA ASN A 293 -1.71 -22.55 -2.51
C ASN A 293 -2.10 -21.13 -2.94
N ASN A 294 -1.49 -20.52 -3.95
CA ASN A 294 -1.99 -19.24 -4.47
C ASN A 294 -3.28 -19.47 -5.27
N PRO A 295 -4.25 -18.54 -5.23
CA PRO A 295 -5.40 -18.62 -6.11
C PRO A 295 -4.92 -18.63 -7.56
N THR A 296 -5.30 -19.64 -8.33
CA THR A 296 -4.98 -19.74 -9.76
C THR A 296 -6.16 -19.20 -10.56
N GLU A 297 -5.91 -18.62 -11.73
CA GLU A 297 -7.01 -18.23 -12.62
C GLU A 297 -7.85 -19.46 -13.00
N SER A 298 -9.18 -19.31 -13.00
CA SER A 298 -10.06 -20.38 -13.42
C SER A 298 -9.92 -20.58 -14.92
N SER A 299 -9.77 -21.84 -15.34
CA SER A 299 -9.83 -22.20 -16.76
C SER A 299 -11.21 -22.04 -17.39
N LYS A 300 -12.25 -21.79 -16.57
CA LYS A 300 -13.65 -21.70 -17.02
C LYS A 300 -14.19 -20.26 -17.05
N ASN A 301 -13.57 -19.33 -16.33
CA ASN A 301 -14.00 -17.94 -16.27
C ASN A 301 -12.83 -17.05 -15.83
N ASN A 302 -12.36 -16.17 -16.72
CA ASN A 302 -11.17 -15.35 -16.47
C ASN A 302 -11.37 -14.25 -15.40
N SER A 303 -12.60 -14.05 -14.91
CA SER A 303 -12.92 -13.16 -13.79
C SER A 303 -12.75 -13.83 -12.43
N ILE A 304 -12.55 -15.15 -12.37
CA ILE A 304 -12.50 -15.91 -11.12
C ILE A 304 -11.12 -16.50 -10.86
N LEU A 305 -10.69 -16.35 -9.60
CA LEU A 305 -9.58 -17.08 -9.04
C LEU A 305 -10.10 -18.28 -8.23
N GLU A 306 -9.49 -19.44 -8.44
CA GLU A 306 -9.78 -20.68 -7.74
C GLU A 306 -8.68 -20.99 -6.72
N ARG A 307 -9.08 -21.42 -5.53
CA ARG A 307 -8.13 -21.86 -4.50
C ARG A 307 -8.61 -23.14 -3.83
N ASN A 308 -7.70 -24.09 -3.66
CA ASN A 308 -7.98 -25.27 -2.83
C ASN A 308 -7.88 -24.92 -1.34
N VAL A 309 -8.91 -25.29 -0.58
CA VAL A 309 -8.99 -25.10 0.87
C VAL A 309 -9.42 -26.39 1.57
N GLN A 310 -9.18 -26.47 2.88
CA GLN A 310 -9.65 -27.51 3.78
C GLN A 310 -10.55 -26.92 4.87
N CYS A 311 -11.30 -27.76 5.58
CA CYS A 311 -12.25 -27.31 6.58
C CYS A 311 -11.66 -27.36 8.00
N PHE A 312 -11.65 -26.23 8.71
CA PHE A 312 -11.24 -26.18 10.12
C PHE A 312 -12.17 -27.00 11.04
N VAL A 313 -13.47 -26.98 10.75
CA VAL A 313 -14.49 -27.62 11.60
C VAL A 313 -14.33 -29.13 11.61
N CYS A 314 -14.40 -29.77 10.43
CA CYS A 314 -14.29 -31.23 10.35
C CYS A 314 -12.86 -31.75 10.32
N LYS A 315 -11.87 -30.90 10.00
CA LYS A 315 -10.47 -31.30 9.81
C LYS A 315 -10.29 -32.42 8.78
N SER A 316 -11.23 -32.55 7.84
CA SER A 316 -11.12 -33.49 6.72
C SER A 316 -9.92 -33.11 5.85
N GLU A 317 -9.16 -34.12 5.43
CA GLU A 317 -8.02 -33.92 4.53
C GLU A 317 -8.46 -33.56 3.10
N LYS A 318 -9.73 -33.83 2.75
CA LYS A 318 -10.30 -33.52 1.44
C LYS A 318 -10.22 -32.01 1.18
N LYS A 319 -9.46 -31.65 0.15
CA LYS A 319 -9.40 -30.29 -0.40
C LYS A 319 -10.61 -30.05 -1.31
N PHE A 320 -11.10 -28.81 -1.33
CA PHE A 320 -12.21 -28.38 -2.18
C PHE A 320 -12.00 -26.93 -2.62
N LYS A 321 -12.68 -26.54 -3.71
CA LYS A 321 -12.51 -25.22 -4.33
C LYS A 321 -13.23 -24.12 -3.56
N ALA A 322 -12.53 -23.00 -3.39
CA ALA A 322 -13.07 -21.70 -3.01
C ALA A 322 -12.86 -20.72 -4.17
N PHE A 323 -13.91 -19.98 -4.52
CA PHE A 323 -13.88 -19.01 -5.61
C PHE A 323 -13.73 -17.59 -5.07
N GLN A 324 -12.88 -16.80 -5.72
CA GLN A 324 -12.67 -15.39 -5.43
C GLN A 324 -12.83 -14.58 -6.72
N LEU A 325 -13.63 -13.50 -6.65
CA LEU A 325 -13.72 -12.56 -7.76
C LEU A 325 -12.42 -11.76 -7.91
N LYS A 326 -11.88 -11.69 -9.13
CA LYS A 326 -10.71 -10.86 -9.45
C LYS A 326 -11.13 -9.38 -9.37
N PRO A 327 -10.34 -8.51 -8.72
CA PRO A 327 -10.68 -7.08 -8.63
C PRO A 327 -10.85 -6.45 -10.01
N LYS A 328 -11.79 -5.51 -10.15
CA LYS A 328 -12.04 -4.73 -11.37
C LYS A 328 -12.40 -5.56 -12.62
N THR A 329 -12.89 -6.80 -12.48
CA THR A 329 -13.37 -7.59 -13.63
C THR A 329 -14.87 -7.49 -13.87
N GLN A 330 -15.64 -7.17 -12.84
CA GLN A 330 -17.08 -6.93 -12.92
C GLN A 330 -17.41 -5.49 -12.53
N LYS A 331 -18.51 -4.96 -13.06
CA LYS A 331 -19.06 -3.67 -12.65
C LYS A 331 -20.00 -3.89 -11.47
N PRO A 332 -19.62 -3.48 -10.24
CA PRO A 332 -20.50 -3.65 -9.09
C PRO A 332 -21.65 -2.65 -9.16
N ASP A 333 -22.87 -3.14 -9.09
CA ASP A 333 -24.07 -2.34 -8.88
C ASP A 333 -24.62 -2.55 -7.46
N ARG A 334 -25.48 -1.67 -6.96
CA ARG A 334 -26.04 -1.75 -5.60
C ARG A 334 -27.55 -1.60 -5.62
N ASN A 335 -28.23 -2.58 -5.02
CA ASN A 335 -29.66 -2.48 -4.79
C ASN A 335 -30.00 -1.46 -3.67
N ILE A 336 -31.29 -1.20 -3.44
CA ILE A 336 -31.75 -0.25 -2.41
C ILE A 336 -31.30 -0.61 -0.98
N PHE A 337 -31.00 -1.88 -0.71
CA PHE A 337 -30.52 -2.35 0.60
C PHE A 337 -28.99 -2.23 0.73
N GLY A 338 -28.28 -1.87 -0.34
CA GLY A 338 -26.83 -1.76 -0.41
C GLY A 338 -26.11 -3.10 -0.66
N ILE A 339 -26.83 -4.13 -1.12
CA ILE A 339 -26.25 -5.40 -1.56
C ILE A 339 -25.63 -5.20 -2.94
N ILE A 340 -24.38 -5.64 -3.09
CA ILE A 340 -23.65 -5.54 -4.35
C ILE A 340 -24.07 -6.67 -5.27
N THR A 341 -24.39 -6.35 -6.51
CA THR A 341 -24.70 -7.28 -7.60
C THR A 341 -23.69 -7.12 -8.74
N TYR A 342 -23.59 -8.15 -9.58
CA TYR A 342 -22.64 -8.21 -10.70
C TYR A 342 -23.35 -8.64 -11.98
N SER A 343 -24.15 -7.74 -12.54
CA SER A 343 -24.90 -7.97 -13.79
C SER A 343 -24.02 -7.81 -15.04
N GLU A 344 -22.97 -7.00 -14.98
CA GLU A 344 -22.09 -6.68 -16.11
C GLU A 344 -20.61 -6.92 -15.81
N SER A 345 -19.86 -7.33 -16.84
CA SER A 345 -18.38 -7.37 -16.80
C SER A 345 -17.74 -6.11 -17.37
N ASN A 346 -16.47 -5.89 -17.00
CA ASN A 346 -15.60 -4.97 -17.74
C ASN A 346 -15.09 -5.61 -19.03
N GLU A 347 -14.67 -4.78 -19.98
CA GLU A 347 -14.19 -5.24 -21.28
C GLU A 347 -13.02 -6.24 -21.13
N GLY A 348 -13.06 -7.32 -21.91
CA GLY A 348 -12.06 -8.39 -21.89
C GLY A 348 -12.26 -9.46 -20.79
N TYR A 349 -13.32 -9.34 -19.97
CA TYR A 349 -13.60 -10.28 -18.89
C TYR A 349 -14.95 -10.99 -19.05
N ASP A 350 -14.98 -12.27 -18.67
CA ASP A 350 -16.18 -13.11 -18.65
C ASP A 350 -17.14 -12.60 -17.58
N GLN A 351 -18.42 -12.47 -17.92
CA GLN A 351 -19.47 -12.09 -16.98
C GLN A 351 -19.70 -13.22 -15.96
N ILE A 352 -19.84 -12.84 -14.69
CA ILE A 352 -20.27 -13.77 -13.64
C ILE A 352 -20.93 -13.01 -12.48
N ASP A 353 -22.13 -13.43 -12.09
CA ASP A 353 -22.68 -13.01 -10.81
C ASP A 353 -22.00 -13.76 -9.67
N TYR A 354 -21.02 -13.11 -9.05
CA TYR A 354 -20.25 -13.68 -7.95
C TYR A 354 -21.13 -14.09 -6.75
N ASN A 355 -22.31 -13.48 -6.59
CA ASN A 355 -23.22 -13.85 -5.51
C ASN A 355 -23.71 -15.29 -5.60
N LEU A 356 -23.73 -15.90 -6.79
CA LEU A 356 -24.13 -17.28 -7.00
C LEU A 356 -23.06 -18.28 -6.52
N VAL A 357 -21.79 -17.88 -6.53
CA VAL A 357 -20.65 -18.78 -6.28
C VAL A 357 -19.85 -18.44 -5.01
N LYS A 358 -20.08 -17.27 -4.38
CA LYS A 358 -19.28 -16.80 -3.24
C LYS A 358 -19.37 -17.65 -1.98
N ILE A 359 -20.42 -18.46 -1.82
CA ILE A 359 -20.52 -19.37 -0.67
C ILE A 359 -19.58 -20.55 -0.88
N ILE A 360 -18.62 -20.68 0.02
CA ILE A 360 -17.71 -21.81 0.11
C ILE A 360 -18.36 -22.87 1.00
N VAL A 361 -18.44 -24.12 0.56
CA VAL A 361 -19.08 -25.22 1.30
C VAL A 361 -18.11 -26.38 1.46
N CYS A 362 -17.89 -26.82 2.70
CA CYS A 362 -17.15 -28.05 2.95
C CYS A 362 -17.97 -29.27 2.51
N PRO A 363 -17.48 -30.12 1.60
CA PRO A 363 -18.22 -31.28 1.08
C PRO A 363 -18.41 -32.40 2.12
N THR A 364 -17.67 -32.36 3.24
CA THR A 364 -17.69 -33.41 4.27
C THR A 364 -18.67 -33.09 5.40
N CYS A 365 -18.70 -31.85 5.90
CA CYS A 365 -19.54 -31.48 7.05
C CYS A 365 -20.54 -30.36 6.76
N TYR A 366 -20.54 -29.84 5.53
CA TYR A 366 -21.43 -28.79 5.05
C TYR A 366 -21.35 -27.48 5.82
N PHE A 367 -20.22 -27.25 6.50
CA PHE A 367 -19.86 -25.93 7.00
C PHE A 367 -19.74 -24.97 5.81
N ALA A 368 -20.42 -23.82 5.88
CA ALA A 368 -20.51 -22.89 4.77
C ALA A 368 -20.28 -21.45 5.23
N ALA A 369 -19.46 -20.71 4.49
CA ALA A 369 -19.18 -19.30 4.77
C ALA A 369 -18.78 -18.55 3.49
N THR A 370 -18.93 -17.23 3.51
CA THR A 370 -18.46 -16.31 2.46
C THR A 370 -16.98 -15.97 2.61
N GLN A 371 -16.47 -15.96 3.85
CA GLN A 371 -15.11 -15.57 4.17
C GLN A 371 -14.14 -16.74 4.03
N LYS A 372 -13.12 -16.58 3.19
CA LYS A 372 -12.05 -17.57 2.96
C LYS A 372 -11.17 -17.79 4.20
N GLU A 373 -11.21 -16.89 5.18
CA GLU A 373 -10.53 -16.99 6.49
C GLU A 373 -11.15 -18.09 7.36
N MET A 374 -12.42 -18.45 7.11
CA MET A 374 -13.13 -19.53 7.79
C MET A 374 -12.71 -20.93 7.31
N PHE A 375 -11.72 -21.00 6.40
CA PHE A 375 -11.20 -22.23 5.82
C PHE A 375 -9.67 -22.28 5.87
N LYS A 376 -9.15 -23.49 6.01
CA LYS A 376 -7.72 -23.77 6.17
C LYS A 376 -7.05 -23.77 4.79
N ARG A 377 -6.14 -22.83 4.56
CA ARG A 377 -5.42 -22.69 3.27
C ARG A 377 -4.09 -23.44 3.26
N SER A 378 -3.54 -23.71 4.44
CA SER A 378 -2.32 -24.49 4.64
C SER A 378 -2.26 -25.04 6.06
N ASP A 379 -1.36 -25.99 6.31
CA ASP A 379 -1.17 -26.58 7.64
C ASP A 379 -0.69 -25.60 8.71
N LYS A 380 -0.16 -24.44 8.29
CA LYS A 380 0.32 -23.39 9.19
C LYS A 380 -0.80 -22.46 9.68
N HIS A 381 -1.98 -22.50 9.08
CA HIS A 381 -3.09 -21.63 9.47
C HIS A 381 -3.68 -22.08 10.80
N LYS A 382 -3.71 -21.16 11.77
CA LYS A 382 -4.43 -21.35 13.03
C LYS A 382 -5.94 -21.35 12.77
N THR A 383 -6.66 -22.12 13.58
CA THR A 383 -8.13 -22.13 13.54
C THR A 383 -8.65 -20.78 14.05
N PRO A 384 -9.57 -20.10 13.35
CA PRO A 384 -10.18 -18.86 13.81
C PRO A 384 -10.78 -18.99 15.22
N GLU A 385 -10.58 -17.99 16.07
CA GLU A 385 -11.01 -18.02 17.49
C GLU A 385 -12.52 -18.25 17.66
N MET A 386 -13.31 -17.75 16.70
CA MET A 386 -14.76 -17.95 16.66
C MET A 386 -15.19 -19.40 16.40
N LEU A 387 -14.32 -20.24 15.83
CA LEU A 387 -14.58 -21.67 15.63
C LEU A 387 -14.23 -22.48 16.88
N ARG A 388 -14.86 -22.13 18.01
CA ARG A 388 -14.67 -22.80 19.30
C ARG A 388 -15.00 -24.29 19.21
N ASP A 389 -14.38 -25.08 20.07
CA ASP A 389 -14.60 -26.54 20.12
C ASP A 389 -16.07 -26.91 20.36
N THR A 390 -16.79 -26.11 21.16
CA THR A 390 -18.22 -26.30 21.44
C THR A 390 -19.06 -26.21 20.16
N PHE A 391 -18.86 -25.15 19.37
CA PHE A 391 -19.48 -25.00 18.05
C PHE A 391 -19.07 -26.16 17.13
N CYS A 392 -17.78 -26.47 17.03
CA CYS A 392 -17.30 -27.50 16.11
C CYS A 392 -17.91 -28.88 16.42
N LYS A 393 -18.02 -29.26 17.70
CA LYS A 393 -18.66 -30.51 18.14
C LYS A 393 -20.15 -30.51 17.83
N SER A 394 -20.87 -29.43 18.16
CA SER A 394 -22.29 -29.30 17.84
C SER A 394 -22.55 -29.36 16.34
N TRP A 395 -21.72 -28.67 15.54
CA TRP A 395 -21.84 -28.68 14.09
C TRP A 395 -21.70 -30.10 13.55
N LYS A 396 -20.66 -30.84 13.97
CA LYS A 396 -20.43 -32.23 13.55
C LYS A 396 -21.59 -33.17 13.88
N ALA A 397 -22.25 -33.00 15.02
CA ALA A 397 -23.38 -33.84 15.41
C ALA A 397 -24.55 -33.76 14.41
N GLY A 398 -24.72 -32.62 13.72
CA GLY A 398 -25.79 -32.41 12.74
C GLY A 398 -25.48 -32.78 11.28
N ILE A 399 -24.36 -33.48 11.00
CA ILE A 399 -23.92 -33.76 9.62
C ILE A 399 -24.98 -34.53 8.82
N GLU A 400 -25.58 -35.58 9.38
CA GLU A 400 -26.55 -36.41 8.66
C GLU A 400 -27.82 -35.63 8.26
N GLN A 401 -28.28 -34.71 9.11
CA GLN A 401 -29.42 -33.86 8.77
C GLN A 401 -29.08 -32.92 7.60
N ARG A 402 -27.89 -32.31 7.61
CA ARG A 402 -27.45 -31.44 6.51
C ARG A 402 -27.22 -32.23 5.22
N LYS A 403 -26.68 -33.44 5.30
CA LYS A 403 -26.53 -34.36 4.17
C LYS A 403 -27.86 -34.64 3.49
N LYS A 404 -28.92 -34.92 4.27
CA LYS A 404 -30.27 -35.09 3.73
C LYS A 404 -30.78 -33.83 3.03
N ASN A 405 -30.59 -32.66 3.64
CA ASN A 405 -31.04 -31.38 3.09
C ASN A 405 -30.37 -31.04 1.75
N ILE A 406 -29.10 -31.40 1.58
CA ILE A 406 -28.32 -31.09 0.37
C ILE A 406 -28.32 -32.19 -0.68
N LYS A 407 -29.09 -33.27 -0.48
CA LYS A 407 -29.18 -34.35 -1.46
C LYS A 407 -29.57 -33.81 -2.85
N GLY A 408 -28.81 -34.22 -3.87
CA GLY A 408 -29.03 -33.89 -5.28
C GLY A 408 -28.28 -32.66 -5.80
N ILE A 409 -27.52 -31.95 -4.95
CA ILE A 409 -26.73 -30.77 -5.36
C ILE A 409 -25.23 -30.92 -5.12
N GLU A 410 -24.77 -32.10 -4.69
CA GLU A 410 -23.39 -32.35 -4.24
C GLU A 410 -22.35 -32.04 -5.31
N GLN A 411 -22.68 -32.33 -6.58
CA GLN A 411 -21.78 -32.14 -7.71
C GLN A 411 -21.60 -30.66 -8.08
N GLU A 412 -22.56 -29.81 -7.73
CA GLU A 412 -22.52 -28.38 -8.04
C GLU A 412 -21.83 -27.54 -6.96
N LEU A 413 -21.54 -28.10 -5.77
CA LEU A 413 -20.91 -27.35 -4.66
C LEU A 413 -19.57 -26.71 -5.05
N GLU A 414 -18.83 -27.32 -5.97
CA GLU A 414 -17.55 -26.83 -6.48
C GLU A 414 -17.63 -26.34 -7.95
N SER A 415 -18.84 -26.10 -8.45
CA SER A 415 -19.09 -25.57 -9.80
C SER A 415 -19.18 -24.04 -9.79
N LEU A 416 -18.73 -23.41 -10.89
CA LEU A 416 -19.01 -22.00 -11.18
C LEU A 416 -20.43 -21.79 -11.73
N ASN A 417 -21.01 -22.82 -12.32
CA ASN A 417 -22.36 -22.80 -12.89
C ASN A 417 -23.29 -23.53 -11.92
N ARG A 418 -23.63 -22.89 -10.81
CA ARG A 418 -24.58 -23.44 -9.82
C ARG A 418 -26.01 -23.14 -10.25
N SER A 419 -26.86 -24.16 -10.21
CA SER A 419 -28.30 -23.96 -10.37
C SER A 419 -28.89 -23.17 -9.20
N LEU A 420 -30.00 -22.47 -9.43
CA LEU A 420 -30.67 -21.69 -8.37
C LEU A 420 -31.01 -22.54 -7.12
N PRO A 421 -31.48 -23.81 -7.23
CA PRO A 421 -31.65 -24.69 -6.08
C PRO A 421 -30.36 -24.94 -5.28
N THR A 422 -29.22 -25.10 -5.97
CA THR A 422 -27.91 -25.24 -5.32
C THR A 422 -27.55 -23.95 -4.59
N VAL A 423 -27.63 -22.80 -5.26
CA VAL A 423 -27.34 -21.49 -4.66
C VAL A 423 -28.18 -21.30 -3.39
N PHE A 424 -29.50 -21.50 -3.49
CA PHE A 424 -30.43 -21.41 -2.37
C PHE A 424 -30.00 -22.27 -1.18
N LYS A 425 -29.70 -23.55 -1.40
CA LYS A 425 -29.26 -24.47 -0.34
C LYS A 425 -27.90 -24.08 0.25
N THR A 426 -26.95 -23.59 -0.57
CA THR A 426 -25.65 -23.12 -0.03
C THR A 426 -25.81 -21.89 0.87
N TYR A 427 -26.68 -20.95 0.52
CA TYR A 427 -27.01 -19.82 1.39
C TYR A 427 -27.72 -20.28 2.66
N GLN A 428 -28.66 -21.23 2.60
CA GLN A 428 -29.27 -21.80 3.80
C GLN A 428 -28.24 -22.43 4.74
N LEU A 429 -27.24 -23.14 4.20
CA LEU A 429 -26.13 -23.65 5.01
C LEU A 429 -25.30 -22.53 5.63
N ALA A 430 -25.02 -21.46 4.89
CA ALA A 430 -24.26 -20.32 5.39
C ALA A 430 -25.02 -19.57 6.50
N ILE A 431 -26.34 -19.38 6.33
CA ILE A 431 -27.23 -18.79 7.34
C ILE A 431 -27.26 -19.66 8.60
N ALA A 432 -27.38 -20.99 8.45
CA ALA A 432 -27.33 -21.92 9.57
C ALA A 432 -25.96 -21.88 10.29
N THR A 433 -24.87 -21.77 9.52
CA THR A 433 -23.51 -21.64 10.06
C THR A 433 -23.37 -20.35 10.87
N ALA A 434 -23.74 -19.20 10.29
CA ALA A 434 -23.69 -17.90 10.95
C ALA A 434 -24.59 -17.86 12.19
N THR A 435 -25.77 -18.48 12.14
CA THR A 435 -26.69 -18.58 13.29
C THR A 435 -26.08 -19.41 14.43
N GLY A 436 -25.49 -20.56 14.10
CA GLY A 436 -24.81 -21.40 15.09
C GLY A 436 -23.60 -20.72 15.73
N LEU A 437 -22.82 -19.97 14.94
CA LEU A 437 -21.70 -19.18 15.44
C LEU A 437 -22.18 -18.04 16.35
N ALA A 438 -23.17 -17.28 15.90
CA ALA A 438 -23.77 -16.18 16.67
C ALA A 438 -24.30 -16.67 18.03
N GLY A 439 -24.96 -17.83 18.07
CA GLY A 439 -25.42 -18.44 19.32
C GLY A 439 -24.28 -18.92 20.22
N ALA A 440 -23.21 -19.49 19.66
CA ALA A 440 -22.09 -20.03 20.41
C ALA A 440 -21.14 -18.95 20.97
N ASN A 441 -20.99 -17.83 20.26
CA ASN A 441 -20.04 -16.78 20.59
C ASN A 441 -20.70 -15.54 21.21
N ASN A 442 -22.02 -15.38 21.05
CA ASN A 442 -22.77 -14.17 21.39
C ASN A 442 -22.15 -12.88 20.81
N ASP A 443 -21.64 -12.98 19.58
CA ASP A 443 -20.92 -11.91 18.91
C ASP A 443 -21.86 -11.06 18.03
N PRO A 444 -21.90 -9.72 18.19
CA PRO A 444 -22.78 -8.85 17.40
C PRO A 444 -22.54 -8.90 15.89
N ASP A 445 -21.29 -9.01 15.45
CA ASP A 445 -20.96 -9.06 14.02
C ASP A 445 -21.42 -10.38 13.38
N GLN A 446 -21.33 -11.49 14.10
CA GLN A 446 -21.88 -12.78 13.67
C GLN A 446 -23.41 -12.76 13.61
N LYS A 447 -24.08 -12.09 14.55
CA LYS A 447 -25.53 -11.87 14.49
C LYS A 447 -25.89 -11.05 13.24
N TRP A 448 -25.12 -10.01 12.94
CA TRP A 448 -25.31 -9.21 11.72
C TRP A 448 -25.04 -9.98 10.43
N MET A 449 -24.07 -10.90 10.43
CA MET A 449 -23.78 -11.75 9.27
C MET A 449 -24.99 -12.58 8.83
N VAL A 450 -25.83 -13.02 9.78
CA VAL A 450 -27.10 -13.70 9.46
C VAL A 450 -28.01 -12.81 8.62
N VAL A 451 -28.22 -11.55 9.04
CA VAL A 451 -29.05 -10.57 8.33
C VAL A 451 -28.50 -10.31 6.93
N SER A 452 -27.18 -10.11 6.81
CA SER A 452 -26.51 -9.90 5.53
C SER A 452 -26.71 -11.08 4.56
N LEU A 453 -26.53 -12.32 5.02
CA LEU A 453 -26.73 -13.51 4.18
C LEU A 453 -28.18 -13.65 3.71
N MET A 454 -29.15 -13.32 4.56
CA MET A 454 -30.57 -13.36 4.18
C MET A 454 -30.94 -12.28 3.15
N LEU A 455 -30.39 -11.05 3.26
CA LEU A 455 -30.55 -10.01 2.25
C LEU A 455 -29.97 -10.43 0.89
N ASN A 456 -28.78 -11.03 0.90
CA ASN A 456 -28.15 -11.53 -0.33
C ASN A 456 -28.98 -12.65 -0.98
N LEU A 457 -29.55 -13.55 -0.18
CA LEU A 457 -30.42 -14.60 -0.70
C LEU A 457 -31.72 -14.02 -1.27
N ALA A 458 -32.31 -13.02 -0.63
CA ALA A 458 -33.48 -12.32 -1.16
C ALA A 458 -33.18 -11.66 -2.51
N GLU A 459 -32.04 -10.99 -2.64
CA GLU A 459 -31.58 -10.38 -3.91
C GLU A 459 -31.48 -11.43 -5.01
N ILE A 460 -30.81 -12.56 -4.75
CA ILE A 460 -30.67 -13.65 -5.72
C ILE A 460 -32.03 -14.18 -6.16
N LEU A 461 -32.95 -14.39 -5.22
CA LEU A 461 -34.30 -14.87 -5.53
C LEU A 461 -35.06 -13.86 -6.40
N SER A 462 -35.00 -12.57 -6.06
CA SER A 462 -35.64 -11.50 -6.84
C SER A 462 -35.08 -11.43 -8.27
N ALA A 463 -33.75 -11.41 -8.41
CA ALA A 463 -33.06 -11.38 -9.71
C ALA A 463 -33.35 -12.61 -10.59
N ASN A 464 -33.77 -13.73 -9.99
CA ASN A 464 -34.14 -14.96 -10.70
C ASN A 464 -35.67 -15.16 -10.82
N GLY A 465 -36.47 -14.11 -10.64
CA GLY A 465 -37.91 -14.12 -10.87
C GLY A 465 -38.74 -14.75 -9.74
N GLU A 466 -38.13 -15.10 -8.61
CA GLU A 466 -38.78 -15.72 -7.44
C GLU A 466 -39.20 -14.65 -6.41
N GLN A 467 -39.90 -13.61 -6.88
CA GLN A 467 -40.17 -12.40 -6.09
C GLN A 467 -40.96 -12.68 -4.80
N ASP A 468 -41.94 -13.59 -4.82
CA ASP A 468 -42.71 -13.91 -3.62
C ASP A 468 -41.84 -14.55 -2.53
N LYS A 469 -40.88 -15.40 -2.91
CA LYS A 469 -39.90 -15.97 -1.98
C LYS A 469 -38.92 -14.91 -1.49
N ALA A 470 -38.47 -14.03 -2.38
CA ALA A 470 -37.60 -12.91 -2.03
C ALA A 470 -38.25 -12.02 -0.95
N ASP A 471 -39.53 -11.67 -1.13
CA ASP A 471 -40.31 -10.89 -0.18
C ASP A 471 -40.50 -11.59 1.16
N GLN A 472 -40.75 -12.91 1.16
CA GLN A 472 -40.82 -13.70 2.38
C GLN A 472 -39.50 -13.67 3.14
N TYR A 473 -38.37 -13.80 2.43
CA TYR A 473 -37.05 -13.69 3.03
C TYR A 473 -36.76 -12.27 3.54
N LEU A 474 -37.19 -11.21 2.86
CA LEU A 474 -37.08 -9.85 3.38
C LEU A 474 -37.87 -9.66 4.68
N LYS A 475 -39.10 -10.20 4.77
CA LYS A 475 -39.89 -10.15 6.02
C LYS A 475 -39.21 -10.89 7.17
N GLN A 476 -38.64 -12.06 6.90
CA GLN A 476 -37.85 -12.80 7.90
C GLN A 476 -36.56 -12.04 8.28
N THR A 477 -35.93 -11.39 7.31
CA THR A 477 -34.74 -10.55 7.51
C THR A 477 -35.07 -9.36 8.41
N ALA A 478 -36.20 -8.68 8.18
CA ALA A 478 -36.66 -7.59 9.03
C ALA A 478 -36.89 -8.06 10.46
N LYS A 479 -37.55 -9.20 10.67
CA LYS A 479 -37.70 -9.78 12.02
C LYS A 479 -36.34 -10.04 12.67
N LYS A 480 -35.40 -10.64 11.92
CA LYS A 480 -34.07 -10.95 12.46
C LYS A 480 -33.24 -9.68 12.75
N ALA A 481 -33.30 -8.69 11.87
CA ALA A 481 -32.64 -7.40 12.08
C ALA A 481 -33.22 -6.66 13.28
N GLU A 482 -34.52 -6.77 13.53
CA GLU A 482 -35.17 -6.21 14.72
C GLU A 482 -34.72 -6.89 16.01
N ASP A 483 -34.58 -8.22 16.00
CA ASP A 483 -34.01 -8.96 17.14
C ASP A 483 -32.56 -8.50 17.41
N VAL A 484 -31.75 -8.38 16.35
CA VAL A 484 -30.37 -7.89 16.45
C VAL A 484 -30.30 -6.46 16.94
N PHE A 485 -31.21 -5.58 16.49
CA PHE A 485 -31.31 -4.19 16.92
C PHE A 485 -31.62 -4.08 18.42
N LYS A 486 -32.55 -4.88 18.93
CA LYS A 486 -32.94 -4.88 20.35
C LYS A 486 -31.85 -5.40 21.28
N GLU A 487 -31.07 -6.36 20.80
CA GLU A 487 -29.96 -6.96 21.55
C GLU A 487 -28.62 -6.26 21.32
N ALA A 488 -28.57 -5.24 20.44
CA ALA A 488 -27.31 -4.63 20.03
C ALA A 488 -26.64 -3.90 21.20
N GLN A 489 -25.41 -4.32 21.51
CA GLN A 489 -24.51 -3.63 22.43
C GLN A 489 -23.52 -2.72 21.69
N SER A 490 -23.48 -2.82 20.35
CA SER A 490 -22.61 -2.04 19.47
C SER A 490 -23.44 -0.99 18.75
N ASP A 491 -22.93 0.25 18.74
CA ASP A 491 -23.52 1.36 18.00
C ASP A 491 -23.53 1.07 16.50
N ALA A 492 -22.42 0.55 15.94
CA ALA A 492 -22.34 0.10 14.56
C ALA A 492 -23.46 -0.88 14.14
N VAL A 493 -23.71 -1.91 14.95
CA VAL A 493 -24.75 -2.91 14.66
C VAL A 493 -26.15 -2.31 14.78
N SER A 494 -26.36 -1.42 15.75
CA SER A 494 -27.62 -0.70 15.92
C SER A 494 -27.93 0.16 14.69
N PHE A 495 -26.96 0.94 14.20
CA PHE A 495 -27.16 1.81 13.04
C PHE A 495 -27.39 1.01 11.76
N LYS A 496 -26.61 -0.06 11.53
CA LYS A 496 -26.81 -0.98 10.39
C LYS A 496 -28.20 -1.61 10.39
N SER A 497 -28.67 -2.05 11.56
CA SER A 497 -29.99 -2.66 11.71
C SER A 497 -31.11 -1.66 11.47
N ALA A 498 -31.05 -0.48 12.09
CA ALA A 498 -32.04 0.59 11.89
C ALA A 498 -32.15 0.99 10.41
N ARG A 499 -31.02 1.12 9.71
CA ARG A 499 -30.98 1.40 8.28
C ARG A 499 -31.72 0.34 7.46
N ILE A 500 -31.42 -0.95 7.67
CA ILE A 500 -32.06 -2.03 6.91
C ILE A 500 -33.56 -2.11 7.24
N LEU A 501 -33.94 -1.93 8.50
CA LEU A 501 -35.34 -1.94 8.92
C LEU A 501 -36.13 -0.79 8.30
N LEU A 502 -35.54 0.41 8.22
CA LEU A 502 -36.09 1.55 7.48
C LEU A 502 -36.31 1.20 6.01
N LEU A 503 -35.27 0.71 5.31
CA LEU A 503 -35.34 0.45 3.88
C LEU A 503 -36.35 -0.66 3.54
N ILE A 504 -36.42 -1.73 4.35
CA ILE A 504 -37.44 -2.78 4.18
C ILE A 504 -38.84 -2.22 4.47
N ALA A 505 -39.00 -1.33 5.46
CA ALA A 505 -40.27 -0.69 5.73
C ALA A 505 -40.74 0.20 4.58
N LEU A 506 -39.84 0.97 3.95
CA LEU A 506 -40.13 1.75 2.75
C LEU A 506 -40.52 0.85 1.58
N TYR A 507 -39.80 -0.25 1.37
CA TYR A 507 -40.09 -1.26 0.33
C TYR A 507 -41.53 -1.79 0.42
N PHE A 508 -41.97 -2.18 1.63
CA PHE A 508 -43.33 -2.66 1.88
C PHE A 508 -44.34 -1.55 2.19
N ASN A 509 -43.99 -0.27 1.98
CA ASN A 509 -44.84 0.88 2.25
C ASN A 509 -45.40 0.94 3.70
N ASN A 510 -44.64 0.45 4.68
CA ASN A 510 -44.96 0.51 6.10
C ASN A 510 -44.45 1.82 6.72
N ILE A 511 -45.23 2.89 6.54
CA ILE A 511 -44.87 4.26 6.94
C ILE A 511 -44.61 4.37 8.45
N ARG A 512 -45.37 3.65 9.28
CA ARG A 512 -45.21 3.70 10.74
C ARG A 512 -43.85 3.18 11.16
N THR A 513 -43.47 2.00 10.67
CA THR A 513 -42.17 1.39 10.98
C THR A 513 -41.03 2.21 10.40
N ALA A 514 -41.17 2.75 9.18
CA ALA A 514 -40.18 3.65 8.60
C ALA A 514 -39.96 4.91 9.49
N GLY A 515 -41.05 5.54 9.95
CA GLY A 515 -41.00 6.68 10.86
C GLY A 515 -40.18 6.40 12.12
N THR A 516 -40.43 5.27 12.79
CA THR A 516 -39.69 4.86 13.99
C THR A 516 -38.17 4.88 13.80
N TYR A 517 -37.66 4.31 12.70
CA TYR A 517 -36.21 4.26 12.48
C TYR A 517 -35.64 5.55 11.91
N ILE A 518 -36.43 6.35 11.18
CA ILE A 518 -36.05 7.71 10.79
C ILE A 518 -35.76 8.55 12.04
N ASP A 519 -36.69 8.52 13.00
CA ASP A 519 -36.57 9.27 14.24
C ASP A 519 -35.38 8.77 15.05
N PHE A 520 -35.21 7.45 15.18
CA PHE A 520 -34.04 6.87 15.84
C PHE A 520 -32.71 7.34 15.21
N ILE A 521 -32.57 7.28 13.88
CA ILE A 521 -31.32 7.66 13.19
C ILE A 521 -31.04 9.16 13.35
N ARG A 522 -32.06 10.01 13.24
CA ARG A 522 -31.93 11.47 13.46
C ARG A 522 -31.52 11.78 14.89
N ASP A 523 -32.19 11.14 15.86
CA ASP A 523 -31.89 11.29 17.28
C ASP A 523 -30.46 10.89 17.62
N MET A 524 -29.97 9.78 17.06
CA MET A 524 -28.59 9.34 17.25
C MET A 524 -27.61 10.30 16.60
N ALA A 525 -27.92 10.82 15.40
CA ALA A 525 -27.09 11.81 14.71
C ALA A 525 -26.96 13.10 15.53
N ILE A 526 -28.02 13.54 16.22
CA ILE A 526 -27.98 14.73 17.08
C ILE A 526 -27.21 14.45 18.38
N ARG A 527 -27.45 13.29 19.01
CA ARG A 527 -26.96 13.01 20.37
C ARG A 527 -25.54 12.44 20.44
N LYS A 528 -25.14 11.64 19.45
CA LYS A 528 -23.95 10.81 19.53
C LYS A 528 -22.87 11.12 18.50
N MET A 529 -23.17 11.84 17.41
CA MET A 529 -22.25 11.98 16.28
C MET A 529 -20.88 12.56 16.68
N ASP A 530 -20.85 13.51 17.62
CA ASP A 530 -19.61 14.14 18.09
C ASP A 530 -18.91 13.38 19.23
N THR A 531 -19.54 12.34 19.78
CA THR A 531 -19.04 11.56 20.93
C THR A 531 -18.59 10.14 20.57
N LEU A 532 -18.96 9.66 19.38
CA LEU A 532 -18.57 8.35 18.89
C LEU A 532 -17.11 8.32 18.47
N ASP A 533 -16.51 7.13 18.44
CA ASP A 533 -15.24 6.96 17.77
C ASP A 533 -15.33 7.33 16.27
N SER A 534 -14.18 7.55 15.64
CA SER A 534 -14.13 8.03 14.25
C SER A 534 -14.82 7.09 13.25
N ALA A 535 -14.84 5.78 13.51
CA ALA A 535 -15.41 4.80 12.59
C ALA A 535 -16.94 4.78 12.68
N ASP A 536 -17.48 4.74 13.91
CA ASP A 536 -18.91 4.74 14.17
C ASP A 536 -19.55 6.10 13.85
N ALA A 537 -18.84 7.20 14.09
CA ALA A 537 -19.27 8.54 13.67
C ALA A 537 -19.39 8.64 12.14
N MET A 538 -18.39 8.12 11.39
CA MET A 538 -18.42 8.10 9.92
C MET A 538 -19.56 7.23 9.38
N LEU A 539 -19.79 6.06 10.00
CA LEU A 539 -20.91 5.19 9.66
C LEU A 539 -22.25 5.89 9.91
N LEU A 540 -22.45 6.50 11.09
CA LEU A 540 -23.67 7.22 11.43
C LEU A 540 -23.92 8.39 10.48
N LYS A 541 -22.89 9.19 10.18
CA LYS A 541 -22.98 10.29 9.21
C LYS A 541 -23.44 9.82 7.83
N LYS A 542 -22.88 8.71 7.35
CA LYS A 542 -23.29 8.08 6.09
C LYS A 542 -24.75 7.63 6.14
N ILE A 543 -25.15 6.88 7.18
CA ILE A 543 -26.51 6.36 7.33
C ILE A 543 -27.53 7.49 7.47
N HIS A 544 -27.20 8.54 8.20
CA HIS A 544 -28.04 9.73 8.34
C HIS A 544 -28.24 10.44 7.00
N GLY A 545 -27.18 10.59 6.20
CA GLY A 545 -27.27 11.13 4.84
C GLY A 545 -28.13 10.28 3.91
N GLU A 546 -27.96 8.95 3.93
CA GLU A 546 -28.80 8.02 3.17
C GLU A 546 -30.27 8.06 3.63
N THR A 547 -30.52 8.19 4.93
CA THR A 547 -31.86 8.30 5.50
C THR A 547 -32.56 9.55 5.02
N LYS A 548 -31.85 10.69 4.97
CA LYS A 548 -32.41 11.95 4.46
C LYS A 548 -32.86 11.80 3.00
N LYS A 549 -32.00 11.23 2.14
CA LYS A 549 -32.33 10.96 0.73
C LYS A 549 -33.51 10.00 0.59
N ALA A 550 -33.52 8.90 1.34
CA ALA A 550 -34.60 7.93 1.30
C ALA A 550 -35.96 8.51 1.77
N VAL A 551 -35.96 9.55 2.60
CA VAL A 551 -37.18 10.27 3.01
C VAL A 551 -37.66 11.23 1.91
N GLU A 552 -36.74 11.96 1.28
CA GLU A 552 -37.02 12.85 0.15
C GLU A 552 -37.60 12.06 -1.03
N ASP A 553 -36.97 10.93 -1.38
CA ASP A 553 -37.29 10.10 -2.54
C ASP A 553 -38.12 8.85 -2.16
N ARG A 554 -38.87 8.90 -1.06
CA ARG A 554 -39.56 7.73 -0.47
C ARG A 554 -40.49 6.98 -1.41
N SER A 555 -41.01 7.63 -2.45
CA SER A 555 -41.84 6.98 -3.47
C SER A 555 -41.08 5.92 -4.25
N ASP A 556 -39.78 6.14 -4.45
CA ASP A 556 -38.94 5.38 -5.38
C ASP A 556 -38.44 4.09 -4.72
N PHE A 557 -38.50 4.03 -3.39
CA PHE A 557 -38.17 2.85 -2.60
C PHE A 557 -39.32 1.84 -2.52
N LYS A 558 -40.52 2.16 -3.00
CA LYS A 558 -41.67 1.25 -2.94
C LYS A 558 -41.51 0.07 -3.89
N LYS A 559 -41.92 -1.13 -3.47
CA LYS A 559 -41.90 -2.35 -4.30
C LYS A 559 -42.43 -2.14 -5.73
N GLU A 560 -43.52 -1.42 -5.88
CA GLU A 560 -44.19 -1.16 -7.18
C GLU A 560 -43.37 -0.28 -8.14
N LYS A 561 -42.35 0.42 -7.64
CA LYS A 561 -41.48 1.32 -8.41
C LYS A 561 -40.12 0.71 -8.75
N LEU A 562 -39.86 -0.51 -8.28
CA LEU A 562 -38.57 -1.18 -8.41
C LEU A 562 -38.67 -2.37 -9.36
N THR A 563 -37.60 -2.61 -10.11
CA THR A 563 -37.40 -3.87 -10.81
C THR A 563 -36.65 -4.80 -9.87
N GLY A 564 -37.39 -5.68 -9.19
CA GLY A 564 -36.85 -6.45 -8.07
C GLY A 564 -36.56 -5.54 -6.87
N PHE A 565 -35.27 -5.28 -6.59
CA PHE A 565 -34.80 -4.37 -5.55
C PHE A 565 -33.98 -3.19 -6.08
N HIS A 566 -34.01 -2.94 -7.39
CA HIS A 566 -33.25 -1.88 -8.04
C HIS A 566 -34.17 -0.75 -8.50
N THR A 567 -33.74 0.49 -8.29
CA THR A 567 -34.39 1.67 -8.86
C THR A 567 -34.21 1.60 -10.37
N GLY A 568 -35.31 1.52 -11.13
CA GLY A 568 -35.24 1.43 -12.58
C GLY A 568 -34.47 2.62 -13.15
N ILE A 569 -33.40 2.33 -13.90
CA ILE A 569 -32.89 3.23 -14.93
C ILE A 569 -33.56 2.84 -16.23
#